data_AF-A0AAD4E1N0-F1
#
_entry.id   AF-A0AAD4E1N0-F1
#
_cell.length_a   1.000
_cell.length_b   1.000
_cell.length_c   1.000
_cell.angle_alpha   90.00
_cell.angle_beta   90.00
_cell.angle_gamma   90.00
#
_symmetry.space_group_name_H-M   'P 1'
#
loop_
_entity.id
_entity.type
_entity.pdbx_description
1 polymer ?
#
loop_
_entity_poly.entity_id
_entity_poly.type
_entity_poly.pdbx_seq_one_letter_code
_entity_poly.pdbx_strand_id
1 'polypeptide(L)'
;MPGYLRNLKPWPPSHNMVVNGLRATWILVVLWYEVCTFDHVLHDCQWPDIHQLDAPNTRIARVLVVADPQIADHRSYPNRNFLMKALGQFIIDLNLRRSWHSTINRMQPHALVFLGDLMDNGRATMSNSEYNAYAARFFDIFNLRDLSIPTFFLPGNHDLGLGEEFSFSLEAATRYTSHFGPLNHKTTIGNHTVLFIDAVGLVEEDVVRADRGYSYDNWPAVAGGSVEFVKRFSGHEHASPIVLFTHIPLARPFDADCGPLRERGTIRQGHGLGYQNTLSNEASQFLLRSLGPSLIFSGDDHDYCEYSHPLPFPSASGSTAAREITVKSFSMAMGIHRPGFQLLSLISRVPVMETLTQLPNSPPSLLDTPCFLPDQLGIYLNIYLPFILLSALSLLAFNAHRTLAGGKTHTHRQPGVSPRPKHSERRPSRTNNDYELYQRSLGQSVSEDSDEDPMLPLPVTKPAGPAYSSKFRGRFSSSWVFYLPGRRRRISLSLPCSKANRRVHEVGLLRGFFSDMVDVAWPPLLAFCIAAWCTTHV
;
A
#
# COMPACT_ATOMS: atom_id res chain seq x y z
N MET A 1 52.03 47.31 -6.88
CA MET A 1 51.57 46.43 -7.97
C MET A 1 50.38 45.63 -7.48
N PRO A 2 49.22 45.71 -8.15
CA PRO A 2 48.04 44.94 -7.78
C PRO A 2 48.02 43.56 -8.46
N GLY A 3 47.42 42.58 -7.77
CA GLY A 3 46.61 41.55 -8.40
C GLY A 3 47.31 40.22 -8.72
N TYR A 4 46.96 39.17 -7.96
CA TYR A 4 46.69 37.83 -8.52
C TYR A 4 45.82 37.02 -7.54
N LEU A 5 44.62 37.53 -7.21
CA LEU A 5 43.54 36.66 -6.75
C LEU A 5 43.05 35.89 -7.97
N ARG A 6 43.56 34.67 -8.16
CA ARG A 6 42.99 33.72 -9.12
C ARG A 6 41.56 33.42 -8.68
N ASN A 7 40.60 34.02 -9.38
CA ASN A 7 39.21 33.60 -9.37
C ASN A 7 39.14 32.15 -9.84
N LEU A 8 39.18 31.20 -8.91
CA LEU A 8 38.79 29.82 -9.13
C LEU A 8 37.28 29.82 -9.42
N LYS A 9 36.91 30.00 -10.69
CA LYS A 9 35.53 29.70 -11.11
C LYS A 9 35.33 28.18 -10.95
N PRO A 10 34.38 27.71 -10.13
CA PRO A 10 34.09 26.29 -10.05
C PRO A 10 33.70 25.80 -11.45
N TRP A 11 34.37 24.75 -11.92
CA TRP A 11 33.97 24.10 -13.17
C TRP A 11 32.56 23.54 -12.97
N PRO A 12 31.63 23.76 -13.93
CA PRO A 12 30.32 23.14 -13.84
C PRO A 12 30.48 21.62 -13.76
N PRO A 13 29.67 20.92 -12.94
CA PRO A 13 29.77 19.48 -12.79
C PRO A 13 29.64 18.80 -14.16
N SER A 14 30.36 17.70 -14.36
CA SER A 14 30.27 16.97 -15.63
C SER A 14 28.85 16.43 -15.84
N HIS A 15 28.42 16.30 -17.09
CA HIS A 15 27.10 15.74 -17.46
C HIS A 15 26.79 14.44 -16.72
N ASN A 16 27.77 13.53 -16.69
CA ASN A 16 27.63 12.24 -16.05
C ASN A 16 27.48 12.35 -14.53
N MET A 17 28.09 13.36 -13.89
CA MET A 17 27.91 13.59 -12.45
C MET A 17 26.51 14.07 -12.14
N VAL A 18 25.93 14.97 -12.94
CA VAL A 18 24.56 15.47 -12.73
C VAL A 18 23.55 14.33 -12.90
N VAL A 19 23.61 13.62 -14.03
CA VAL A 19 22.69 12.51 -14.32
C VAL A 19 22.82 11.39 -13.29
N ASN A 20 24.05 10.94 -12.96
CA ASN A 20 24.23 9.87 -11.98
C ASN A 20 23.92 10.31 -10.54
N GLY A 21 24.16 11.58 -10.19
CA GLY A 21 23.79 12.15 -8.91
C GLY A 21 22.26 12.15 -8.72
N LEU A 22 21.52 12.59 -9.75
CA LEU A 22 20.06 12.52 -9.74
C LEU A 22 19.55 11.08 -9.65
N ARG A 23 20.12 10.14 -10.43
CA ARG A 23 19.78 8.71 -10.34
C ARG A 23 19.94 8.17 -8.92
N ALA A 24 21.12 8.37 -8.33
CA ALA A 24 21.41 7.88 -6.99
C ALA A 24 20.48 8.49 -5.95
N THR A 25 20.23 9.81 -6.03
CA THR A 25 19.32 10.50 -5.13
C THR A 25 17.90 9.97 -5.25
N TRP A 26 17.40 9.79 -6.47
CA TRP A 26 16.06 9.22 -6.71
C TRP A 26 15.92 7.79 -6.19
N ILE A 27 16.93 6.94 -6.37
CA ILE A 27 16.92 5.59 -5.79
C ILE A 27 16.81 5.66 -4.27
N LEU A 28 17.60 6.51 -3.61
CA LEU A 28 17.54 6.67 -2.16
C LEU A 28 16.18 7.20 -1.69
N VAL A 29 15.62 8.20 -2.39
CA VAL A 29 14.30 8.77 -2.10
C VAL A 29 13.22 7.70 -2.21
N VAL A 30 13.21 6.91 -3.29
CA VAL A 30 12.22 5.83 -3.47
C VAL A 30 12.39 4.75 -2.41
N LEU A 31 13.61 4.28 -2.14
CA LEU A 31 13.84 3.26 -1.11
C LEU A 31 13.42 3.76 0.28
N TRP A 32 13.69 5.03 0.59
CA TRP A 32 13.28 5.61 1.86
C TRP A 32 11.75 5.65 1.98
N TYR A 33 11.07 6.29 1.03
CA TYR A 33 9.63 6.55 1.14
C TYR A 33 8.73 5.37 0.80
N GLU A 34 9.19 4.42 -0.02
CA GLU A 34 8.40 3.24 -0.39
C GLU A 34 8.71 2.01 0.47
N VAL A 35 9.78 2.03 1.28
CA VAL A 35 10.17 0.90 2.13
C VAL A 35 10.39 1.35 3.57
N CYS A 36 11.42 2.17 3.84
CA CYS A 36 11.85 2.46 5.20
C CYS A 36 10.82 3.27 6.03
N THR A 37 10.07 4.17 5.39
CA THR A 37 9.17 5.09 6.11
C THR A 37 8.08 4.36 6.90
N PHE A 38 7.59 3.21 6.43
CA PHE A 38 6.54 2.44 7.10
C PHE A 38 7.01 1.91 8.47
N ASP A 39 8.22 1.34 8.54
CA ASP A 39 8.81 0.88 9.80
C ASP A 39 9.29 2.06 10.67
N HIS A 40 9.82 3.12 10.05
CA HIS A 40 10.33 4.28 10.76
C HIS A 40 9.24 5.01 11.54
N VAL A 41 8.08 5.26 10.92
CA VAL A 41 6.96 5.94 11.59
C VAL A 41 6.41 5.09 12.75
N LEU A 42 6.46 3.76 12.63
CA LEU A 42 6.03 2.84 13.69
C LEU A 42 7.12 2.55 14.74
N HIS A 43 8.28 3.20 14.68
CA HIS A 43 9.34 2.99 15.65
C HIS A 43 8.90 3.34 17.08
N ASP A 44 8.19 4.47 17.22
CA ASP A 44 7.77 5.01 18.52
C ASP A 44 6.37 4.51 18.94
N CYS A 45 5.69 3.75 18.09
CA CYS A 45 4.44 3.09 18.42
C CYS A 45 4.72 1.92 19.38
N GLN A 46 4.14 1.99 20.58
CA GLN A 46 4.34 1.02 21.64
C GLN A 46 3.01 0.59 22.25
N TRP A 47 2.94 -0.66 22.71
CA TRP A 47 1.80 -1.11 23.49
C TRP A 47 1.69 -0.31 24.80
N PRO A 48 0.47 0.06 25.22
CA PRO A 48 0.25 0.93 26.39
C PRO A 48 0.44 0.18 27.73
N ASP A 49 0.83 -1.08 27.70
CA ASP A 49 0.96 -2.00 28.84
C ASP A 49 2.38 -2.10 29.41
N ILE A 50 3.33 -1.28 28.92
CA ILE A 50 4.75 -1.37 29.28
C ILE A 50 4.97 -1.33 30.80
N HIS A 51 4.21 -0.49 31.51
CA HIS A 51 4.35 -0.34 32.96
C HIS A 51 3.70 -1.47 33.78
N GLN A 52 2.90 -2.33 33.14
CA GLN A 52 2.14 -3.39 33.77
C GLN A 52 2.75 -4.78 33.57
N LEU A 53 3.80 -4.89 32.75
CA LEU A 53 4.50 -6.17 32.48
C LEU A 53 5.16 -6.76 33.74
N ASP A 54 5.65 -5.91 34.65
CA ASP A 54 6.33 -6.35 35.88
C ASP A 54 5.37 -6.65 37.03
N ALA A 55 4.06 -6.40 36.86
CA ALA A 55 3.09 -6.62 37.92
C ALA A 55 2.83 -8.12 38.13
N PRO A 56 3.00 -8.65 39.36
CA PRO A 56 2.86 -10.08 39.62
C PRO A 56 1.43 -10.57 39.32
N ASN A 57 1.32 -11.78 38.78
CA ASN A 57 0.07 -12.45 38.42
C ASN A 57 -0.78 -11.73 37.36
N THR A 58 -0.15 -10.89 36.55
CA THR A 58 -0.81 -10.17 35.46
C THR A 58 -0.76 -10.96 34.15
N ARG A 59 -1.91 -11.09 33.48
CA ARG A 59 -2.02 -11.60 32.11
C ARG A 59 -2.49 -10.47 31.20
N ILE A 60 -1.84 -10.31 30.06
CA ILE A 60 -2.14 -9.24 29.10
C ILE A 60 -2.50 -9.84 27.76
N ALA A 61 -3.67 -9.48 27.24
CA ALA A 61 -4.05 -9.76 25.87
C ALA A 61 -3.96 -8.47 25.04
N ARG A 62 -3.15 -8.51 23.98
CA ARG A 62 -2.88 -7.39 23.08
C ARG A 62 -3.72 -7.55 21.83
N VAL A 63 -4.63 -6.62 21.60
CA VAL A 63 -5.58 -6.60 20.49
C VAL A 63 -5.21 -5.44 19.57
N LEU A 64 -5.02 -5.73 18.27
CA LEU A 64 -4.87 -4.71 17.24
C LEU A 64 -6.24 -4.46 16.61
N VAL A 65 -6.68 -3.20 16.61
CA VAL A 65 -7.96 -2.77 16.04
C VAL A 65 -7.69 -1.95 14.79
N VAL A 66 -8.27 -2.37 13.67
CA VAL A 66 -8.16 -1.77 12.34
C VAL A 66 -9.55 -1.34 11.90
N ALA A 67 -9.72 -0.09 11.48
CA ALA A 67 -10.99 0.42 10.97
C ALA A 67 -10.85 0.86 9.51
N ASP A 68 -11.94 0.74 8.75
CA ASP A 68 -12.08 1.29 7.40
C ASP A 68 -10.89 0.98 6.46
N PRO A 69 -10.47 -0.29 6.32
CA PRO A 69 -9.44 -0.63 5.33
C PRO A 69 -9.95 -0.38 3.89
N GLN A 70 -11.27 -0.47 3.66
CA GLN A 70 -11.99 -0.08 2.44
C GLN A 70 -11.20 -0.36 1.17
N ILE A 71 -10.87 -1.64 0.93
CA ILE A 71 -10.14 -2.00 -0.28
C ILE A 71 -10.96 -1.56 -1.50
N ALA A 72 -10.35 -0.85 -2.44
CA ALA A 72 -11.06 -0.28 -3.59
C ALA A 72 -11.29 -1.32 -4.69
N ASP A 73 -12.34 -1.18 -5.50
CA ASP A 73 -12.59 -1.99 -6.69
C ASP A 73 -12.84 -1.14 -7.95
N HIS A 74 -13.26 -1.79 -9.05
CA HIS A 74 -13.51 -1.11 -10.32
C HIS A 74 -14.74 -0.18 -10.29
N ARG A 75 -15.59 -0.26 -9.27
CA ARG A 75 -16.75 0.63 -9.06
C ARG A 75 -16.35 1.85 -8.22
N SER A 76 -15.32 1.74 -7.40
CA SER A 76 -14.72 2.87 -6.68
C SER A 76 -14.36 4.03 -7.64
N TYR A 77 -14.63 5.26 -7.21
CA TYR A 77 -14.35 6.51 -7.95
C TYR A 77 -14.91 6.51 -9.40
N PRO A 78 -16.24 6.48 -9.59
CA PRO A 78 -16.88 6.23 -10.88
C PRO A 78 -16.51 7.25 -11.96
N ASN A 79 -16.19 8.48 -11.59
CA ASN A 79 -15.79 9.57 -12.49
C ASN A 79 -14.41 9.39 -13.14
N ARG A 80 -13.64 8.35 -12.75
CA ARG A 80 -12.31 8.06 -13.30
C ARG A 80 -12.39 7.06 -14.46
N ASN A 81 -11.52 7.22 -15.46
CA ASN A 81 -11.38 6.23 -16.51
C ASN A 81 -10.77 4.91 -15.99
N PHE A 82 -10.91 3.83 -16.76
CA PHE A 82 -10.46 2.48 -16.35
C PHE A 82 -8.98 2.43 -15.94
N LEU A 83 -8.09 3.11 -16.67
CA LEU A 83 -6.66 3.11 -16.37
C LEU A 83 -6.37 3.77 -15.02
N MET A 84 -7.02 4.91 -14.74
CA MET A 84 -6.88 5.62 -13.48
C MET A 84 -7.48 4.83 -12.30
N LYS A 85 -8.57 4.09 -12.52
CA LYS A 85 -9.14 3.19 -11.52
C LYS A 85 -8.18 2.04 -11.21
N ALA A 86 -7.67 1.36 -12.24
CA ALA A 86 -6.72 0.25 -12.07
C ALA A 86 -5.43 0.70 -11.38
N LEU A 87 -4.88 1.86 -11.77
CA LEU A 87 -3.72 2.44 -11.12
C LEU A 87 -4.03 2.84 -9.67
N GLY A 88 -5.18 3.47 -9.43
CA GLY A 88 -5.62 3.85 -8.09
C GLY A 88 -5.72 2.63 -7.17
N GLN A 89 -6.40 1.57 -7.62
CA GLN A 89 -6.51 0.32 -6.89
C GLN A 89 -5.12 -0.27 -6.61
N PHE A 90 -4.24 -0.34 -7.62
CA PHE A 90 -2.88 -0.88 -7.43
C PHE A 90 -2.08 -0.10 -6.36
N ILE A 91 -2.14 1.22 -6.38
CA ILE A 91 -1.41 2.06 -5.41
C ILE A 91 -2.01 1.91 -4.00
N ILE A 92 -3.34 1.86 -3.88
CA ILE A 92 -4.03 1.65 -2.59
C ILE A 92 -3.68 0.27 -2.03
N ASP A 93 -3.81 -0.80 -2.82
CA ASP A 93 -3.49 -2.17 -2.41
C ASP A 93 -2.02 -2.28 -1.97
N LEU A 94 -1.10 -1.63 -2.70
CA LEU A 94 0.32 -1.61 -2.34
C LEU A 94 0.57 -0.89 -1.02
N ASN A 95 -0.08 0.26 -0.79
CA ASN A 95 0.04 0.99 0.46
C ASN A 95 -0.51 0.16 1.64
N LEU A 96 -1.69 -0.46 1.48
CA LEU A 96 -2.30 -1.31 2.50
C LEU A 96 -1.39 -2.48 2.87
N ARG A 97 -0.78 -3.17 1.90
CA ARG A 97 0.16 -4.27 2.16
C ARG A 97 1.38 -3.83 2.95
N ARG A 98 1.99 -2.68 2.59
CA ARG A 98 3.17 -2.16 3.32
C ARG A 98 2.82 -1.75 4.73
N SER A 99 1.74 -0.99 4.89
CA SER A 99 1.20 -0.60 6.19
C SER A 99 0.92 -1.82 7.05
N TRP A 100 0.27 -2.84 6.49
CA TRP A 100 -0.05 -4.08 7.19
C TRP A 100 1.20 -4.87 7.58
N HIS A 101 2.11 -5.10 6.64
CA HIS A 101 3.35 -5.84 6.86
C HIS A 101 4.18 -5.21 8.00
N SER A 102 4.41 -3.91 7.94
CA SER A 102 5.13 -3.19 9.01
C SER A 102 4.37 -3.22 10.34
N THR A 103 3.04 -3.06 10.31
CA THR A 103 2.20 -3.10 11.52
C THR A 103 2.28 -4.47 12.22
N ILE A 104 2.03 -5.57 11.49
CA ILE A 104 2.04 -6.91 12.08
C ILE A 104 3.43 -7.31 12.57
N ASN A 105 4.47 -7.06 11.78
CA ASN A 105 5.84 -7.41 12.18
C ASN A 105 6.29 -6.64 13.43
N ARG A 106 5.87 -5.39 13.57
CA ARG A 106 6.25 -4.54 14.71
C ARG A 106 5.40 -4.81 15.95
N MET A 107 4.08 -4.96 15.79
CA MET A 107 3.13 -5.03 16.90
C MET A 107 2.95 -6.44 17.46
N GLN A 108 3.00 -7.48 16.62
CA GLN A 108 2.81 -8.90 17.02
C GLN A 108 1.61 -9.10 17.97
N PRO A 109 0.37 -8.73 17.56
CA PRO A 109 -0.79 -8.80 18.42
C PRO A 109 -1.23 -10.25 18.72
N HIS A 110 -1.94 -10.44 19.83
CA HIS A 110 -2.55 -11.73 20.20
C HIS A 110 -3.93 -11.95 19.55
N ALA A 111 -4.61 -10.88 19.14
CA ALA A 111 -5.87 -10.93 18.41
C ALA A 111 -6.03 -9.70 17.50
N LEU A 112 -6.83 -9.85 16.44
CA LEU A 112 -7.15 -8.82 15.46
C LEU A 112 -8.64 -8.49 15.48
N VAL A 113 -8.97 -7.22 15.35
CA VAL A 113 -10.33 -6.73 15.15
C VAL A 113 -10.36 -5.82 13.93
N PHE A 114 -11.18 -6.16 12.95
CA PHE A 114 -11.51 -5.28 11.83
C PHE A 114 -12.91 -4.66 12.03
N LEU A 115 -12.97 -3.34 12.03
CA LEU A 115 -14.11 -2.55 12.48
C LEU A 115 -14.90 -1.94 11.33
N GLY A 116 -15.51 -2.81 10.52
CA GLY A 116 -16.36 -2.41 9.40
C GLY A 116 -15.63 -1.84 8.20
N ASP A 117 -16.43 -1.68 7.15
CA ASP A 117 -16.03 -1.17 5.85
C ASP A 117 -14.77 -1.86 5.32
N LEU A 118 -14.86 -3.20 5.27
CA LEU A 118 -13.77 -4.05 4.81
C LEU A 118 -13.50 -3.81 3.33
N MET A 119 -14.58 -3.64 2.56
CA MET A 119 -14.59 -3.44 1.12
C MET A 119 -15.41 -2.21 0.76
N ASP A 120 -14.90 -1.35 -0.13
CA ASP A 120 -15.59 -0.10 -0.52
C ASP A 120 -16.96 -0.32 -1.19
N ASN A 121 -17.20 -1.50 -1.75
CA ASN A 121 -18.46 -1.82 -2.44
C ASN A 121 -18.95 -3.24 -2.13
N GLY A 122 -18.72 -3.74 -0.90
CA GLY A 122 -19.20 -5.07 -0.49
C GLY A 122 -20.73 -5.22 -0.62
N ARG A 123 -21.45 -4.13 -0.39
CA ARG A 123 -22.90 -4.01 -0.54
C ARG A 123 -23.40 -4.10 -1.98
N ALA A 124 -22.56 -3.88 -2.99
CA ALA A 124 -23.01 -3.70 -4.36
C ALA A 124 -23.52 -4.99 -5.01
N THR A 125 -24.49 -4.87 -5.92
CA THR A 125 -24.97 -5.96 -6.77
C THR A 125 -23.84 -6.44 -7.68
N MET A 126 -23.44 -7.70 -7.51
CA MET A 126 -22.38 -8.34 -8.25
C MET A 126 -22.55 -9.86 -8.23
N SER A 127 -21.88 -10.55 -9.15
CA SER A 127 -21.91 -12.02 -9.18
C SER A 127 -21.18 -12.63 -7.97
N ASN A 128 -21.57 -13.85 -7.57
CA ASN A 128 -20.90 -14.56 -6.47
C ASN A 128 -19.40 -14.79 -6.73
N SER A 129 -19.00 -15.08 -7.98
CA SER A 129 -17.58 -15.24 -8.34
C SER A 129 -16.79 -13.95 -8.16
N GLU A 130 -17.40 -12.81 -8.48
CA GLU A 130 -16.80 -11.50 -8.33
C GLU A 130 -16.67 -11.11 -6.85
N TYR A 131 -17.70 -11.33 -6.04
CA TYR A 131 -17.63 -11.11 -4.59
C TYR A 131 -16.58 -12.01 -3.95
N ASN A 132 -16.53 -13.30 -4.30
CA ASN A 132 -15.54 -14.24 -3.76
C ASN A 132 -14.11 -13.82 -4.12
N ALA A 133 -13.87 -13.33 -5.34
CA ALA A 133 -12.58 -12.79 -5.74
C ALA A 133 -12.22 -11.50 -4.99
N TYR A 134 -13.21 -10.65 -4.72
CA TYR A 134 -13.04 -9.41 -3.96
C TYR A 134 -12.67 -9.70 -2.49
N ALA A 135 -13.42 -10.58 -1.83
CA ALA A 135 -13.12 -11.05 -0.48
C ALA A 135 -11.76 -11.77 -0.42
N ALA A 136 -11.44 -12.62 -1.41
CA ALA A 136 -10.12 -13.25 -1.50
C ALA A 136 -8.98 -12.23 -1.58
N ARG A 137 -9.17 -11.12 -2.34
CA ARG A 137 -8.20 -10.02 -2.40
C ARG A 137 -8.02 -9.34 -1.04
N PHE A 138 -9.10 -9.14 -0.28
CA PHE A 138 -9.00 -8.61 1.09
C PHE A 138 -8.11 -9.50 1.97
N PHE A 139 -8.40 -10.80 2.02
CA PHE A 139 -7.61 -11.73 2.83
C PHE A 139 -6.15 -11.82 2.38
N ASP A 140 -5.88 -11.65 1.09
CA ASP A 140 -4.53 -11.65 0.51
C ASP A 140 -3.74 -10.36 0.81
N ILE A 141 -4.38 -9.18 0.75
CA ILE A 141 -3.76 -7.90 1.13
C ILE A 141 -3.26 -7.93 2.57
N PHE A 142 -4.08 -8.48 3.46
CA PHE A 142 -3.78 -8.56 4.90
C PHE A 142 -3.14 -9.91 5.29
N ASN A 143 -2.76 -10.75 4.34
CA ASN A 143 -2.19 -12.09 4.57
C ASN A 143 -2.83 -12.88 5.74
N LEU A 144 -4.16 -12.77 5.90
CA LEU A 144 -4.83 -13.24 7.12
C LEU A 144 -4.96 -14.77 7.17
N ARG A 145 -4.84 -15.44 6.03
CA ARG A 145 -4.99 -16.91 5.92
C ARG A 145 -3.79 -17.65 6.52
N ASP A 146 -2.62 -17.04 6.46
CA ASP A 146 -1.38 -17.61 6.98
C ASP A 146 -1.10 -17.19 8.43
N LEU A 147 -1.83 -16.19 8.94
CA LEU A 147 -1.71 -15.73 10.32
C LEU A 147 -2.47 -16.67 11.26
N SER A 148 -1.76 -17.25 12.22
CA SER A 148 -2.35 -18.02 13.33
C SER A 148 -2.92 -17.12 14.44
N ILE A 149 -3.45 -15.96 14.09
CA ILE A 149 -3.95 -14.95 15.02
C ILE A 149 -5.49 -14.92 14.95
N PRO A 150 -6.21 -15.11 16.07
CA PRO A 150 -7.67 -14.97 16.11
C PRO A 150 -8.09 -13.59 15.57
N THR A 151 -8.96 -13.60 14.55
CA THR A 151 -9.40 -12.38 13.86
C THR A 151 -10.93 -12.28 13.92
N PHE A 152 -11.41 -11.11 14.32
CA PHE A 152 -12.84 -10.79 14.43
C PHE A 152 -13.18 -9.65 13.47
N PHE A 153 -14.35 -9.74 12.82
CA PHE A 153 -14.80 -8.76 11.84
C PHE A 153 -16.17 -8.23 12.25
N LEU A 154 -16.33 -6.91 12.16
CA LEU A 154 -17.63 -6.25 12.24
C LEU A 154 -17.98 -5.70 10.85
N PRO A 155 -19.25 -5.77 10.40
CA PRO A 155 -19.65 -5.15 9.14
C PRO A 155 -19.79 -3.63 9.28
N GLY A 156 -19.53 -2.92 8.17
CA GLY A 156 -19.89 -1.52 8.00
C GLY A 156 -20.95 -1.27 6.93
N ASN A 157 -21.28 0.00 6.69
CA ASN A 157 -22.28 0.42 5.71
C ASN A 157 -21.81 0.20 4.27
N HIS A 158 -20.51 0.12 3.98
CA HIS A 158 -19.97 -0.31 2.67
C HIS A 158 -20.02 -1.82 2.46
N ASP A 159 -20.15 -2.60 3.53
CA ASP A 159 -20.26 -4.06 3.44
C ASP A 159 -21.71 -4.52 3.26
N LEU A 160 -22.66 -3.94 4.02
CA LEU A 160 -24.06 -4.36 4.03
C LEU A 160 -25.00 -3.45 3.22
N GLY A 161 -24.69 -2.15 3.16
CA GLY A 161 -25.58 -1.12 2.63
C GLY A 161 -26.53 -0.59 3.71
N LEU A 162 -26.84 0.70 3.63
CA LEU A 162 -27.74 1.39 4.57
C LEU A 162 -28.85 2.06 3.78
N GLY A 163 -30.09 1.59 3.99
CA GLY A 163 -31.27 2.02 3.25
C GLY A 163 -31.45 1.29 1.91
N GLU A 164 -32.57 1.56 1.24
CA GLU A 164 -32.93 0.89 -0.01
C GLU A 164 -32.38 1.64 -1.22
N GLU A 165 -31.50 0.98 -1.98
CA GLU A 165 -30.93 1.52 -3.21
C GLU A 165 -30.78 0.39 -4.25
N PHE A 166 -31.01 0.68 -5.53
CA PHE A 166 -31.04 -0.33 -6.59
C PHE A 166 -29.68 -1.01 -6.82
N SER A 167 -28.58 -0.31 -6.61
CA SER A 167 -27.24 -0.88 -6.71
C SER A 167 -26.85 -1.73 -5.50
N PHE A 168 -27.59 -1.70 -4.39
CA PHE A 168 -27.33 -2.54 -3.23
C PHE A 168 -27.93 -3.94 -3.42
N SER A 169 -27.16 -4.95 -3.01
CA SER A 169 -27.52 -6.35 -3.14
C SER A 169 -28.36 -6.80 -1.96
N LEU A 170 -29.51 -7.41 -2.23
CA LEU A 170 -30.30 -8.12 -1.21
C LEU A 170 -29.53 -9.31 -0.58
N GLU A 171 -28.43 -9.74 -1.19
CA GLU A 171 -27.59 -10.83 -0.71
C GLU A 171 -26.39 -10.33 0.11
N ALA A 172 -26.24 -9.00 0.32
CA ALA A 172 -25.07 -8.41 0.97
C ALA A 172 -24.77 -9.04 2.35
N ALA A 173 -25.78 -9.16 3.22
CA ALA A 173 -25.62 -9.80 4.53
C ALA A 173 -25.20 -11.28 4.45
N THR A 174 -25.78 -12.06 3.52
CA THR A 174 -25.41 -13.47 3.33
C THR A 174 -23.99 -13.62 2.77
N ARG A 175 -23.60 -12.76 1.84
CA ARG A 175 -22.24 -12.74 1.28
C ARG A 175 -21.21 -12.30 2.32
N TYR A 176 -21.53 -11.31 3.14
CA TYR A 176 -20.69 -10.89 4.25
C TYR A 176 -20.50 -12.05 5.25
N THR A 177 -21.60 -12.60 5.75
CA THR A 177 -21.56 -13.64 6.80
C THR A 177 -20.86 -14.92 6.37
N SER A 178 -20.95 -15.29 5.10
CA SER A 178 -20.24 -16.46 4.54
C SER A 178 -18.72 -16.30 4.47
N HIS A 179 -18.19 -15.07 4.56
CA HIS A 179 -16.76 -14.78 4.44
C HIS A 179 -16.14 -14.23 5.72
N PHE A 180 -16.84 -13.35 6.42
CA PHE A 180 -16.30 -12.57 7.54
C PHE A 180 -16.93 -12.94 8.89
N GLY A 181 -17.98 -13.78 8.88
CA GLY A 181 -18.62 -14.28 10.10
C GLY A 181 -19.86 -13.48 10.54
N PRO A 182 -20.35 -13.70 11.76
CA PRO A 182 -21.65 -13.19 12.22
C PRO A 182 -21.68 -11.66 12.35
N LEU A 183 -22.84 -11.07 12.02
CA LEU A 183 -23.07 -9.62 12.09
C LEU A 183 -23.02 -9.09 13.54
N ASN A 184 -23.72 -9.78 14.45
CA ASN A 184 -23.70 -9.53 15.88
C ASN A 184 -23.07 -10.72 16.59
N HIS A 185 -22.08 -10.48 17.46
CA HIS A 185 -21.48 -11.58 18.23
C HIS A 185 -20.78 -11.13 19.51
N LYS A 186 -20.59 -12.09 20.42
CA LYS A 186 -19.82 -11.96 21.66
C LYS A 186 -18.60 -12.86 21.58
N THR A 187 -17.47 -12.38 22.09
CA THR A 187 -16.31 -13.21 22.38
C THR A 187 -15.70 -12.85 23.74
N THR A 188 -14.69 -13.60 24.15
CA THR A 188 -13.90 -13.30 25.35
C THR A 188 -12.43 -13.24 24.98
N ILE A 189 -11.79 -12.10 25.26
CA ILE A 189 -10.36 -11.89 25.00
C ILE A 189 -9.72 -11.47 26.32
N GLY A 190 -8.68 -12.18 26.77
CA GLY A 190 -7.98 -11.84 28.01
C GLY A 190 -8.89 -11.72 29.24
N ASN A 191 -9.93 -12.56 29.35
CA ASN A 191 -10.97 -12.53 30.40
C ASN A 191 -11.88 -11.27 30.42
N HIS A 192 -11.92 -10.53 29.31
CA HIS A 192 -12.83 -9.41 29.10
C HIS A 192 -13.94 -9.83 28.14
N THR A 193 -15.15 -9.30 28.37
CA THR A 193 -16.26 -9.50 27.43
C THR A 193 -16.11 -8.51 26.29
N VAL A 194 -16.07 -9.02 25.07
CA VAL A 194 -15.99 -8.19 23.86
C VAL A 194 -17.26 -8.41 23.03
N LEU A 195 -17.94 -7.32 22.71
CA LEU A 195 -19.19 -7.32 21.95
C LEU A 195 -19.01 -6.61 20.62
N PHE A 196 -19.57 -7.21 19.57
CA PHE A 196 -19.60 -6.69 18.21
C PHE A 196 -21.07 -6.49 17.84
N ILE A 197 -21.45 -5.23 17.61
CA ILE A 197 -22.81 -4.84 17.28
C ILE A 197 -22.87 -4.38 15.83
N ASP A 198 -23.69 -5.06 15.03
CA ASP A 198 -24.06 -4.62 13.70
C ASP A 198 -24.83 -3.31 13.78
N ALA A 199 -24.11 -2.23 13.53
CA ALA A 199 -24.62 -0.88 13.60
C ALA A 199 -25.58 -0.58 12.44
N VAL A 200 -25.36 -1.20 11.27
CA VAL A 200 -26.17 -1.00 10.09
C VAL A 200 -27.57 -1.57 10.32
N GLY A 201 -27.64 -2.84 10.75
CA GLY A 201 -28.91 -3.46 11.12
C GLY A 201 -29.61 -2.75 12.27
N LEU A 202 -28.84 -2.21 13.23
CA LEU A 202 -29.41 -1.40 14.32
C LEU A 202 -30.05 -0.11 13.80
N VAL A 203 -29.40 0.61 12.87
CA VAL A 203 -29.95 1.83 12.26
C VAL A 203 -31.23 1.53 11.48
N GLU A 204 -31.24 0.49 10.64
CA GLU A 204 -32.43 0.14 9.87
C GLU A 204 -33.60 -0.27 10.76
N GLU A 205 -33.33 -1.07 11.80
CA GLU A 205 -34.34 -1.43 12.79
C GLU A 205 -34.83 -0.22 13.60
N ASP A 206 -33.94 0.73 13.91
CA ASP A 206 -34.27 1.95 14.65
C ASP A 206 -35.23 2.87 13.88
N VAL A 207 -35.04 3.01 12.56
CA VAL A 207 -35.95 3.78 11.70
C VAL A 207 -37.37 3.19 11.77
N VAL A 208 -37.51 1.88 11.59
CA VAL A 208 -38.82 1.21 11.63
C VAL A 208 -39.45 1.29 13.04
N ARG A 209 -38.63 1.15 14.09
CA ARG A 209 -39.06 1.31 15.48
C ARG A 209 -39.61 2.71 15.73
N ALA A 210 -38.86 3.73 15.33
CA ALA A 210 -39.20 5.14 15.54
C ALA A 210 -40.46 5.54 14.77
N ASP A 211 -40.58 5.13 13.50
CA ASP A 211 -41.75 5.39 12.66
C ASP A 211 -43.05 4.83 13.26
N ARG A 212 -42.94 3.72 13.99
CA ARG A 212 -44.08 3.09 14.67
C ARG A 212 -44.31 3.63 16.09
N GLY A 213 -43.50 4.59 16.56
CA GLY A 213 -43.65 5.22 17.86
C GLY A 213 -43.31 4.32 19.06
N TYR A 214 -42.55 3.25 18.86
CA TYR A 214 -42.15 2.35 19.95
C TYR A 214 -40.90 2.87 20.67
N SER A 215 -40.82 2.71 21.99
CA SER A 215 -39.53 2.75 22.70
C SER A 215 -38.75 1.44 22.46
N TYR A 216 -37.44 1.45 22.68
CA TYR A 216 -36.64 0.22 22.62
C TYR A 216 -37.14 -0.85 23.59
N ASP A 217 -37.58 -0.50 24.80
CA ASP A 217 -38.08 -1.47 25.79
C ASP A 217 -39.30 -2.24 25.24
N ASN A 218 -40.23 -1.53 24.61
CA ASN A 218 -41.49 -2.09 24.11
C ASN A 218 -41.40 -2.60 22.66
N TRP A 219 -40.28 -2.37 21.98
CA TRP A 219 -40.09 -2.81 20.59
C TRP A 219 -40.00 -4.35 20.49
N PRO A 220 -40.87 -5.01 19.71
CA PRO A 220 -40.72 -6.42 19.37
C PRO A 220 -39.54 -6.58 18.41
N ALA A 221 -38.37 -6.84 18.98
CA ALA A 221 -37.11 -6.89 18.24
C ALA A 221 -37.18 -7.84 17.04
N VAL A 222 -36.52 -7.44 15.94
CA VAL A 222 -36.40 -8.26 14.74
C VAL A 222 -35.60 -9.51 15.09
N ALA A 223 -36.11 -10.68 14.71
CA ALA A 223 -35.45 -11.96 14.96
C ALA A 223 -34.08 -12.01 14.27
N GLY A 224 -33.03 -12.32 15.02
CA GLY A 224 -31.63 -12.27 14.57
C GLY A 224 -31.04 -10.87 14.43
N GLY A 225 -31.81 -9.81 14.75
CA GLY A 225 -31.40 -8.42 14.66
C GLY A 225 -30.56 -7.94 15.84
N SER A 226 -29.99 -6.74 15.69
CA SER A 226 -29.11 -6.12 16.70
C SER A 226 -29.85 -5.83 18.01
N VAL A 227 -31.12 -5.43 17.95
CA VAL A 227 -31.91 -5.16 19.17
C VAL A 227 -32.18 -6.43 19.96
N GLU A 228 -32.53 -7.54 19.28
CA GLU A 228 -32.74 -8.83 19.94
C GLU A 228 -31.46 -9.31 20.62
N PHE A 229 -30.32 -9.21 19.92
CA PHE A 229 -29.01 -9.57 20.45
C PHE A 229 -28.68 -8.80 21.75
N VAL A 230 -28.85 -7.47 21.74
CA VAL A 230 -28.57 -6.62 22.91
C VAL A 230 -29.53 -6.91 24.06
N LYS A 231 -30.83 -7.07 23.80
CA LYS A 231 -31.82 -7.44 24.84
C LYS A 231 -31.52 -8.79 25.46
N ARG A 232 -31.18 -9.79 24.65
CA ARG A 232 -30.82 -11.13 25.13
C ARG A 232 -29.55 -11.13 25.96
N PHE A 233 -28.55 -10.35 25.55
CA PHE A 233 -27.31 -10.22 26.30
C PHE A 233 -27.53 -9.52 27.65
N SER A 234 -28.24 -8.40 27.65
CA SER A 234 -28.51 -7.60 28.86
C SER A 234 -29.41 -8.31 29.90
N GLY A 235 -30.19 -9.31 29.49
CA GLY A 235 -30.97 -10.14 30.40
C GLY A 235 -30.17 -11.05 31.35
N HIS A 236 -28.83 -11.03 31.28
CA HIS A 236 -27.94 -11.84 32.12
C HIS A 236 -26.96 -10.92 32.87
N GLU A 237 -26.57 -11.28 34.10
CA GLU A 237 -25.51 -10.57 34.83
C GLU A 237 -24.13 -10.90 34.22
N HIS A 238 -23.31 -9.87 34.01
CA HIS A 238 -21.94 -10.01 33.49
C HIS A 238 -20.93 -9.43 34.49
N ALA A 239 -20.04 -10.27 35.00
CA ALA A 239 -19.04 -9.87 36.00
C ALA A 239 -17.81 -9.16 35.39
N SER A 240 -17.57 -9.31 34.08
CA SER A 240 -16.39 -8.73 33.41
C SER A 240 -16.71 -7.41 32.71
N PRO A 241 -15.78 -6.44 32.68
CA PRO A 241 -15.89 -5.24 31.86
C PRO A 241 -16.18 -5.58 30.39
N ILE A 242 -17.05 -4.76 29.79
CA ILE A 242 -17.48 -4.89 28.39
C ILE A 242 -16.71 -3.89 27.54
N VAL A 243 -16.06 -4.39 26.49
CA VAL A 243 -15.54 -3.58 25.38
C VAL A 243 -16.51 -3.71 24.22
N LEU A 244 -17.07 -2.59 23.78
CA LEU A 244 -18.05 -2.52 22.71
C LEU A 244 -17.37 -2.10 21.40
N PHE A 245 -17.53 -2.90 20.37
CA PHE A 245 -17.19 -2.57 18.99
C PHE A 245 -18.46 -2.34 18.20
N THR A 246 -18.54 -1.20 17.55
CA THR A 246 -19.60 -0.82 16.62
C THR A 246 -18.95 -0.14 15.41
N HIS A 247 -19.56 -0.15 14.23
CA HIS A 247 -18.96 0.55 13.09
C HIS A 247 -19.35 2.03 13.12
N ILE A 248 -20.64 2.31 13.17
CA ILE A 248 -21.18 3.68 13.22
C ILE A 248 -21.01 4.25 14.64
N PRO A 249 -20.39 5.43 14.80
CA PRO A 249 -20.17 6.04 16.12
C PRO A 249 -21.46 6.34 16.89
N LEU A 250 -21.39 6.36 18.23
CA LEU A 250 -22.53 6.76 19.05
C LEU A 250 -22.85 8.26 18.91
N ALA A 251 -24.13 8.58 19.13
CA ALA A 251 -24.65 9.94 19.13
C ALA A 251 -23.91 10.83 20.13
N ARG A 252 -23.58 12.04 19.68
CA ARG A 252 -22.90 13.06 20.49
C ARG A 252 -23.42 14.45 20.10
N PRO A 253 -23.21 15.47 20.96
CA PRO A 253 -23.52 16.85 20.62
C PRO A 253 -22.84 17.30 19.32
N PHE A 254 -23.48 18.22 18.59
CA PHE A 254 -23.06 18.63 17.23
C PHE A 254 -21.62 19.16 17.12
N ASP A 255 -21.14 19.90 18.13
CA ASP A 255 -19.78 20.44 18.21
C ASP A 255 -18.96 19.74 19.31
N ALA A 256 -19.27 18.47 19.60
CA ALA A 256 -18.47 17.69 20.53
C ALA A 256 -17.02 17.65 20.09
N ASP A 257 -16.11 18.01 21.00
CA ASP A 257 -14.68 17.93 20.76
C ASP A 257 -14.27 16.46 20.58
N CYS A 258 -13.40 16.24 19.59
CA CYS A 258 -12.85 14.93 19.23
C CYS A 258 -11.43 14.72 19.77
N GLY A 259 -10.92 15.68 20.53
CA GLY A 259 -9.57 15.65 21.05
C GLY A 259 -8.52 16.05 20.01
N PRO A 260 -7.26 16.17 20.45
CA PRO A 260 -6.19 16.83 19.67
C PRO A 260 -5.63 15.97 18.53
N LEU A 261 -5.98 14.69 18.45
CA LEU A 261 -5.45 13.75 17.46
C LEU A 261 -6.28 13.70 16.17
N ARG A 262 -7.46 14.33 16.17
CA ARG A 262 -8.26 14.52 14.97
C ARG A 262 -7.57 15.49 14.01
N GLU A 263 -7.61 15.21 12.72
CA GLU A 263 -7.03 16.12 11.72
C GLU A 263 -7.97 17.26 11.36
N ARG A 264 -9.29 17.01 11.29
CA ARG A 264 -10.25 18.02 10.78
C ARG A 264 -11.62 17.97 11.45
N GLY A 265 -12.09 19.13 11.91
CA GLY A 265 -13.49 19.36 12.28
C GLY A 265 -13.97 18.49 13.45
N THR A 266 -15.26 18.18 13.44
CA THR A 266 -15.96 17.31 14.42
C THR A 266 -16.81 16.29 13.67
N ILE A 267 -17.32 15.26 14.36
CA ILE A 267 -18.32 14.34 13.79
C ILE A 267 -19.68 14.99 13.92
N ARG A 268 -20.27 15.38 12.78
CA ARG A 268 -21.60 16.00 12.73
C ARG A 268 -22.64 14.94 12.42
N GLN A 269 -23.74 14.95 13.16
CA GLN A 269 -24.90 14.15 12.83
C GLN A 269 -25.37 14.44 11.39
N GLY A 270 -25.58 13.39 10.64
CA GLY A 270 -25.97 13.45 9.24
C GLY A 270 -26.30 12.04 8.75
N HIS A 271 -27.26 11.94 7.86
CA HIS A 271 -27.62 10.70 7.20
C HIS A 271 -27.98 10.97 5.75
N GLY A 272 -27.88 9.94 4.92
CA GLY A 272 -28.31 9.97 3.54
C GLY A 272 -28.29 8.57 2.96
N LEU A 273 -28.35 8.49 1.64
CA LEU A 273 -28.33 7.21 0.95
C LEU A 273 -26.98 6.50 1.19
N GLY A 274 -27.02 5.34 1.84
CA GLY A 274 -25.84 4.51 2.09
C GLY A 274 -24.92 4.96 3.23
N TYR A 275 -25.29 5.98 4.02
CA TYR A 275 -24.45 6.44 5.14
C TYR A 275 -25.25 7.08 6.28
N GLN A 276 -24.71 6.98 7.48
CA GLN A 276 -25.17 7.70 8.67
C GLN A 276 -23.99 7.90 9.63
N ASN A 277 -23.62 9.15 9.89
CA ASN A 277 -22.37 9.50 10.58
C ASN A 277 -22.34 9.12 12.07
N THR A 278 -23.51 9.03 12.72
CA THR A 278 -23.65 8.54 14.10
C THR A 278 -24.98 7.84 14.28
N LEU A 279 -25.06 6.91 15.23
CA LEU A 279 -26.33 6.35 15.70
C LEU A 279 -27.29 7.46 16.18
N SER A 280 -28.58 7.15 16.26
CA SER A 280 -29.55 8.06 16.89
C SER A 280 -29.28 8.19 18.39
N ASN A 281 -29.80 9.25 19.00
CA ASN A 281 -29.68 9.45 20.44
C ASN A 281 -30.35 8.30 21.21
N GLU A 282 -31.52 7.85 20.74
CA GLU A 282 -32.27 6.74 21.32
C GLU A 282 -31.50 5.42 21.20
N ALA A 283 -30.92 5.13 20.03
CA ALA A 283 -30.11 3.92 19.81
C ALA A 283 -28.85 3.91 20.69
N SER A 284 -28.18 5.06 20.78
CA SER A 284 -26.99 5.21 21.62
C SER A 284 -27.32 5.02 23.11
N GLN A 285 -28.42 5.63 23.57
CA GLN A 285 -28.90 5.46 24.94
C GLN A 285 -29.35 4.02 25.21
N PHE A 286 -29.96 3.34 24.25
CA PHE A 286 -30.28 1.92 24.35
C PHE A 286 -29.02 1.08 24.57
N LEU A 287 -27.98 1.25 23.75
CA LEU A 287 -26.71 0.52 23.93
C LEU A 287 -26.05 0.84 25.28
N LEU A 288 -25.95 2.12 25.65
CA LEU A 288 -25.31 2.53 26.90
C LEU A 288 -26.06 2.00 28.14
N ARG A 289 -27.39 2.03 28.14
CA ARG A 289 -28.24 1.52 29.23
C ARG A 289 -28.21 0.01 29.34
N SER A 290 -28.31 -0.68 28.21
CA SER A 290 -28.39 -2.14 28.19
C SER A 290 -27.04 -2.82 28.43
N LEU A 291 -25.93 -2.18 28.02
CA LEU A 291 -24.62 -2.82 28.05
C LEU A 291 -23.67 -2.25 29.09
N GLY A 292 -23.81 -0.99 29.53
CA GLY A 292 -22.88 -0.35 30.47
C GLY A 292 -21.39 -0.51 30.09
N PRO A 293 -20.98 -0.23 28.84
CA PRO A 293 -19.64 -0.53 28.34
C PRO A 293 -18.57 0.27 29.10
N SER A 294 -17.38 -0.31 29.26
CA SER A 294 -16.23 0.36 29.87
C SER A 294 -15.37 1.10 28.84
N LEU A 295 -15.38 0.65 27.59
CA LEU A 295 -14.67 1.25 26.46
C LEU A 295 -15.43 0.92 25.17
N ILE A 296 -15.49 1.88 24.25
CA ILE A 296 -16.19 1.76 22.98
C ILE A 296 -15.21 2.08 21.85
N PHE A 297 -15.21 1.29 20.79
CA PHE A 297 -14.50 1.56 19.55
C PHE A 297 -15.50 1.67 18.39
N SER A 298 -15.36 2.73 17.60
CA SER A 298 -16.11 2.96 16.36
C SER A 298 -15.21 3.20 15.14
N GLY A 299 -15.76 3.12 13.93
CA GLY A 299 -15.10 3.47 12.65
C GLY A 299 -15.91 4.54 11.89
N ASP A 300 -16.13 4.34 10.58
CA ASP A 300 -17.04 5.09 9.67
C ASP A 300 -16.65 6.55 9.38
N ASP A 301 -16.29 7.35 10.39
CA ASP A 301 -15.91 8.77 10.17
C ASP A 301 -14.49 8.93 9.57
N HIS A 302 -13.73 7.83 9.49
CA HIS A 302 -12.36 7.72 8.98
C HIS A 302 -11.27 8.51 9.75
N ASP A 303 -11.61 9.54 10.51
CA ASP A 303 -10.68 10.32 11.32
C ASP A 303 -10.78 9.97 12.81
N TYR A 304 -9.72 10.22 13.57
CA TYR A 304 -9.71 9.97 15.01
C TYR A 304 -10.74 10.87 15.70
N CYS A 305 -11.48 10.32 16.65
CA CYS A 305 -12.30 11.12 17.56
C CYS A 305 -12.42 10.43 18.91
N GLU A 306 -12.09 11.14 19.98
CA GLU A 306 -12.29 10.69 21.36
C GLU A 306 -13.45 11.45 21.99
N TYR A 307 -14.43 10.72 22.53
CA TYR A 307 -15.57 11.32 23.22
C TYR A 307 -15.99 10.47 24.42
N SER A 308 -16.48 11.10 25.49
CA SER A 308 -16.93 10.40 26.70
C SER A 308 -18.44 10.48 26.85
N HIS A 309 -19.09 9.33 26.84
CA HIS A 309 -20.54 9.20 27.00
C HIS A 309 -20.92 9.06 28.47
N PRO A 310 -21.84 9.88 29.00
CA PRO A 310 -22.36 9.68 30.34
C PRO A 310 -23.13 8.35 30.41
N LEU A 311 -22.79 7.52 31.38
CA LEU A 311 -23.52 6.28 31.63
C LEU A 311 -24.67 6.55 32.62
N PRO A 312 -25.87 5.99 32.36
CA PRO A 312 -26.99 6.12 33.30
C PRO A 312 -26.75 5.37 34.63
N PHE A 313 -25.92 4.32 34.60
CA PHE A 313 -25.48 3.57 35.76
C PHE A 313 -23.97 3.33 35.68
N PRO A 314 -23.25 3.23 36.82
CA PRO A 314 -21.83 2.90 36.79
C PRO A 314 -21.56 1.59 36.05
N SER A 315 -20.50 1.55 35.23
CA SER A 315 -20.05 0.32 34.57
C SER A 315 -19.59 -0.73 35.59
N ALA A 316 -19.33 -1.95 35.12
CA ALA A 316 -18.71 -3.00 35.96
C ALA A 316 -17.34 -2.58 36.56
N SER A 317 -16.66 -1.60 35.96
CA SER A 317 -15.42 -1.02 36.48
C SER A 317 -15.64 0.18 37.43
N GLY A 318 -16.90 0.55 37.70
CA GLY A 318 -17.27 1.69 38.54
C GLY A 318 -17.21 3.06 37.85
N SER A 319 -17.00 3.09 36.53
CA SER A 319 -16.96 4.34 35.77
C SER A 319 -18.36 4.88 35.53
N THR A 320 -18.56 6.19 35.68
CA THR A 320 -19.83 6.87 35.36
C THR A 320 -19.91 7.34 33.90
N ALA A 321 -18.87 7.08 33.11
CA ALA A 321 -18.82 7.40 31.69
C ALA A 321 -18.10 6.31 30.90
N ALA A 322 -18.53 6.10 29.66
CA ALA A 322 -17.88 5.21 28.71
C ALA A 322 -17.13 6.05 27.68
N ARG A 323 -15.82 5.85 27.60
CA ARG A 323 -15.02 6.49 26.57
C ARG A 323 -15.22 5.77 25.23
N GLU A 324 -15.50 6.53 24.18
CA GLU A 324 -15.55 6.09 22.80
C GLU A 324 -14.36 6.64 22.03
N ILE A 325 -13.72 5.76 21.26
CA ILE A 325 -12.67 6.10 20.31
C ILE A 325 -13.15 5.71 18.93
N THR A 326 -13.39 6.70 18.09
CA THR A 326 -13.54 6.51 16.66
C THR A 326 -12.14 6.32 16.07
N VAL A 327 -11.87 5.10 15.64
CA VAL A 327 -10.57 4.65 15.15
C VAL A 327 -10.34 5.21 13.76
N LYS A 328 -9.14 5.73 13.54
CA LYS A 328 -8.74 6.30 12.26
C LYS A 328 -8.70 5.21 11.18
N SER A 329 -9.12 5.55 9.96
CA SER A 329 -9.08 4.63 8.82
C SER A 329 -7.65 4.14 8.59
N PHE A 330 -7.52 2.85 8.29
CA PHE A 330 -6.26 2.23 7.90
C PHE A 330 -5.87 2.55 6.45
N SER A 331 -6.84 2.99 5.65
CA SER A 331 -6.65 3.30 4.23
C SER A 331 -6.19 4.73 4.00
N MET A 332 -5.19 4.90 3.13
CA MET A 332 -4.77 6.23 2.65
C MET A 332 -5.81 6.94 1.76
N ALA A 333 -6.90 6.26 1.40
CA ALA A 333 -7.85 6.74 0.42
C ALA A 333 -9.05 7.49 1.01
N MET A 334 -9.07 7.71 2.34
CA MET A 334 -10.25 8.17 3.08
C MET A 334 -10.22 9.62 3.53
N GLY A 335 -9.48 10.46 2.80
CA GLY A 335 -9.50 11.91 2.99
C GLY A 335 -8.71 12.44 4.20
N ILE A 336 -8.07 11.53 4.94
CA ILE A 336 -7.11 11.81 6.02
C ILE A 336 -5.66 11.78 5.51
N HIS A 337 -4.78 12.53 6.16
CA HIS A 337 -3.36 12.56 5.83
C HIS A 337 -2.62 11.35 6.38
N ARG A 338 -2.79 11.01 7.66
CA ARG A 338 -2.06 9.89 8.28
C ARG A 338 -2.99 8.77 8.70
N PRO A 339 -3.18 7.72 7.90
CA PRO A 339 -3.96 6.55 8.30
C PRO A 339 -3.51 5.98 9.65
N GLY A 340 -4.29 5.13 10.29
CA GLY A 340 -3.92 4.63 11.61
C GLY A 340 -4.60 3.34 12.02
N PHE A 341 -4.30 2.93 13.23
CA PHE A 341 -4.90 1.79 13.92
C PHE A 341 -4.85 2.03 15.44
N GLN A 342 -5.59 1.24 16.20
CA GLN A 342 -5.59 1.32 17.66
C GLN A 342 -4.98 0.06 18.27
N LEU A 343 -4.11 0.26 19.27
CA LEU A 343 -3.61 -0.80 20.13
C LEU A 343 -4.45 -0.87 21.39
N LEU A 344 -4.94 -2.05 21.77
CA LEU A 344 -5.73 -2.29 22.98
C LEU A 344 -5.06 -3.38 23.82
N SER A 345 -4.76 -3.06 25.08
CA SER A 345 -4.22 -3.99 26.07
C SER A 345 -5.29 -4.29 27.12
N LEU A 346 -5.68 -5.56 27.17
CA LEU A 346 -6.65 -6.11 28.10
C LEU A 346 -5.90 -6.80 29.24
N ILE A 347 -5.99 -6.25 30.44
CA ILE A 347 -5.16 -6.66 31.57
C ILE A 347 -6.03 -7.33 32.63
N SER A 348 -5.71 -8.59 32.93
CA SER A 348 -6.42 -9.41 33.91
C SER A 348 -5.45 -9.93 34.97
N ARG A 349 -5.87 -9.94 36.24
CA ARG A 349 -5.10 -10.55 37.34
C ARG A 349 -5.59 -11.97 37.60
N VAL A 350 -4.66 -12.92 37.67
CA VAL A 350 -4.96 -14.31 38.03
C VAL A 350 -4.85 -14.46 39.55
N PRO A 351 -5.88 -14.98 40.25
CA PRO A 351 -5.78 -15.25 41.67
C PRO A 351 -4.72 -16.33 41.94
N VAL A 352 -3.82 -16.11 42.90
CA VAL A 352 -2.90 -17.17 43.37
C VAL A 352 -3.64 -18.08 44.34
N MET A 353 -3.42 -19.39 44.21
CA MET A 353 -4.14 -20.44 44.94
C MET A 353 -4.01 -20.34 46.47
N GLU A 354 -2.93 -19.72 46.98
CA GLU A 354 -2.72 -19.44 48.42
C GLU A 354 -3.54 -18.25 48.96
N THR A 355 -4.10 -17.41 48.07
CA THR A 355 -4.86 -16.18 48.40
C THR A 355 -6.33 -16.26 48.00
N LEU A 356 -6.90 -17.46 47.81
CA LEU A 356 -8.32 -17.64 47.46
C LEU A 356 -9.33 -17.03 48.46
N THR A 357 -8.85 -16.60 49.64
CA THR A 357 -9.64 -15.85 50.65
C THR A 357 -9.64 -14.33 50.41
N GLN A 358 -8.81 -13.81 49.50
CA GLN A 358 -8.78 -12.41 49.10
C GLN A 358 -9.03 -12.32 47.58
N LEU A 359 -10.29 -12.06 47.20
CA LEU A 359 -10.63 -11.64 45.84
C LEU A 359 -9.72 -10.47 45.44
N PRO A 360 -9.11 -10.47 44.24
CA PRO A 360 -8.37 -9.31 43.78
C PRO A 360 -9.34 -8.12 43.67
N ASN A 361 -9.27 -7.19 44.62
CA ASN A 361 -10.15 -6.00 44.71
C ASN A 361 -9.81 -4.91 43.66
N SER A 362 -9.05 -5.22 42.62
CA SER A 362 -8.69 -4.26 41.57
C SER A 362 -9.44 -4.64 40.28
N PRO A 363 -10.28 -3.75 39.73
CA PRO A 363 -11.00 -4.05 38.49
C PRO A 363 -10.02 -4.30 37.34
N PRO A 364 -10.39 -5.15 36.35
CA PRO A 364 -9.59 -5.33 35.14
C PRO A 364 -9.32 -3.98 34.47
N SER A 365 -8.07 -3.73 34.08
CA SER A 365 -7.69 -2.46 33.46
C SER A 365 -7.65 -2.58 31.95
N LEU A 366 -8.24 -1.60 31.28
CA LEU A 366 -8.27 -1.44 29.84
C LEU A 366 -7.36 -0.27 29.49
N LEU A 367 -6.37 -0.49 28.62
CA LEU A 367 -5.47 0.56 28.13
C LEU A 367 -5.44 0.51 26.62
N ASP A 368 -5.41 1.68 25.98
CA ASP A 368 -5.27 1.77 24.53
C ASP A 368 -4.42 2.97 24.13
N THR A 369 -3.90 2.92 22.91
CA THR A 369 -3.21 4.04 22.29
C THR A 369 -3.36 3.96 20.77
N PRO A 370 -3.55 5.11 20.08
CA PRO A 370 -3.52 5.14 18.63
C PRO A 370 -2.08 5.08 18.11
N CYS A 371 -1.91 4.53 16.92
CA CYS A 371 -0.69 4.64 16.13
C CYS A 371 -1.01 5.08 14.71
N PHE A 372 -0.09 5.82 14.11
CA PHE A 372 -0.26 6.46 12.81
C PHE A 372 0.67 5.84 11.78
N LEU A 373 0.19 5.79 10.54
CA LEU A 373 0.87 5.33 9.34
C LEU A 373 1.37 6.54 8.53
N PRO A 374 2.26 6.32 7.55
CA PRO A 374 2.80 7.41 6.74
C PRO A 374 1.75 8.20 5.95
N ASP A 375 1.96 9.51 5.79
CA ASP A 375 1.18 10.35 4.86
C ASP A 375 1.61 10.08 3.41
N GLN A 376 1.10 8.99 2.84
CA GLN A 376 1.47 8.54 1.50
C GLN A 376 1.07 9.55 0.42
N LEU A 377 -0.08 10.21 0.56
CA LEU A 377 -0.51 11.24 -0.39
C LEU A 377 0.40 12.48 -0.28
N GLY A 378 0.75 12.89 0.93
CA GLY A 378 1.72 13.95 1.20
C GLY A 378 3.11 13.63 0.65
N ILE A 379 3.57 12.39 0.73
CA ILE A 379 4.82 11.94 0.09
C ILE A 379 4.74 12.18 -1.43
N TYR A 380 3.65 11.76 -2.08
CA TYR A 380 3.50 11.95 -3.52
C TYR A 380 3.43 13.43 -3.92
N LEU A 381 2.66 14.23 -3.19
CA LEU A 381 2.40 15.63 -3.54
C LEU A 381 3.50 16.60 -3.10
N ASN A 382 4.10 16.39 -1.94
CA ASN A 382 5.05 17.33 -1.32
C ASN A 382 6.50 16.90 -1.46
N ILE A 383 6.77 15.64 -1.86
CA ILE A 383 8.13 15.13 -2.01
C ILE A 383 8.38 14.75 -3.47
N TYR A 384 7.62 13.79 -4.01
CA TYR A 384 7.88 13.30 -5.36
C TYR A 384 7.62 14.36 -6.42
N LEU A 385 6.46 15.03 -6.39
CA LEU A 385 6.13 16.02 -7.40
C LEU A 385 7.13 17.20 -7.43
N PRO A 386 7.47 17.88 -6.30
CA PRO A 386 8.49 18.92 -6.31
C PRO A 386 9.85 18.41 -6.75
N PHE A 387 10.26 17.22 -6.31
CA PHE A 387 11.56 16.68 -6.68
C PHE A 387 11.63 16.30 -8.17
N ILE A 388 10.53 15.85 -8.79
CA ILE A 388 10.40 15.65 -10.26
C ILE A 388 10.60 16.99 -10.98
N LEU A 389 9.89 18.04 -10.55
CA LEU A 389 9.96 19.36 -11.18
C LEU A 389 11.36 19.97 -11.07
N LEU A 390 11.99 19.86 -9.90
CA LEU A 390 13.36 20.34 -9.67
C LEU A 390 14.39 19.54 -10.48
N SER A 391 14.22 18.22 -10.59
CA SER A 391 15.08 17.37 -11.42
C SER A 391 14.96 17.74 -12.90
N ALA A 392 13.74 17.91 -13.40
CA ALA A 392 13.48 18.33 -14.77
C ALA A 392 14.06 19.72 -15.07
N LEU A 393 13.86 20.69 -14.17
CA LEU A 393 14.44 22.03 -14.31
C LEU A 393 15.98 21.97 -14.33
N SER A 394 16.59 21.17 -13.46
CA SER A 394 18.04 20.98 -13.38
C SER A 394 18.60 20.40 -14.68
N LEU A 395 17.95 19.36 -15.23
CA LEU A 395 18.35 18.75 -16.50
C LEU A 395 18.15 19.69 -17.69
N LEU A 396 17.07 20.47 -17.70
CA LEU A 396 16.79 21.46 -18.74
C LEU A 396 17.85 22.58 -18.72
N ALA A 397 18.13 23.14 -17.54
CA ALA A 397 19.15 24.18 -17.36
C ALA A 397 20.54 23.67 -17.78
N PHE A 398 20.89 22.43 -17.40
CA PHE A 398 22.15 21.82 -17.77
C PHE A 398 22.28 21.61 -19.29
N ASN A 399 21.24 21.09 -19.95
CA ASN A 399 21.22 20.92 -21.40
C ASN A 399 21.22 22.25 -22.15
N ALA A 400 20.54 23.27 -21.64
CA ALA A 400 20.56 24.62 -22.19
C ALA A 400 21.96 25.22 -22.11
N HIS A 401 22.62 25.13 -20.94
CA HIS A 401 23.99 25.58 -20.77
C HIS A 401 24.96 24.85 -21.70
N ARG A 402 24.85 23.52 -21.85
CA ARG A 402 25.68 22.73 -22.77
C ARG A 402 25.51 23.16 -24.22
N THR A 403 24.27 23.39 -24.65
CA THR A 403 23.95 23.80 -26.03
C THR A 403 24.47 25.21 -26.31
N LEU A 404 24.26 26.15 -25.38
CA LEU A 404 24.73 27.54 -25.50
C LEU A 404 26.26 27.66 -25.43
N ALA A 405 26.92 26.87 -24.57
CA ALA A 405 28.38 26.83 -24.49
C ALA A 405 29.01 26.18 -25.74
N GLY A 406 28.40 25.14 -26.28
CA GLY A 406 28.83 24.47 -27.52
C GLY A 406 28.63 25.30 -28.80
N GLY A 407 27.72 26.27 -28.79
CA GLY A 407 27.53 27.22 -29.90
C GLY A 407 28.64 28.26 -30.03
N LYS A 408 29.39 28.54 -28.95
CA LYS A 408 30.46 29.56 -28.94
C LYS A 408 31.78 29.08 -29.55
N THR A 409 31.95 27.79 -29.80
CA THR A 409 33.20 27.24 -30.37
C THR A 409 33.22 27.20 -31.91
N HIS A 410 32.15 27.63 -32.59
CA HIS A 410 32.06 27.57 -34.06
C HIS A 410 32.36 28.90 -34.81
N THR A 411 32.70 29.99 -34.11
CA THR A 411 32.94 31.31 -34.74
C THR A 411 34.41 31.63 -35.08
N HIS A 412 35.36 30.71 -34.87
CA HIS A 412 36.71 30.85 -35.46
C HIS A 412 36.81 30.11 -36.79
N ARG A 413 36.18 30.66 -37.84
CA ARG A 413 36.55 30.40 -39.23
C ARG A 413 37.92 31.06 -39.48
N GLN A 414 38.97 30.28 -39.74
CA GLN A 414 40.19 30.84 -40.33
C GLN A 414 39.91 31.27 -41.78
N PRO A 415 40.33 32.47 -42.20
CA PRO A 415 40.34 32.86 -43.60
C PRO A 415 41.66 32.42 -44.26
N GLY A 416 41.55 31.78 -45.43
CA GLY A 416 42.58 31.83 -46.46
C GLY A 416 43.48 30.60 -46.60
N VAL A 417 43.14 29.72 -47.54
CA VAL A 417 44.09 29.23 -48.55
C VAL A 417 43.35 29.14 -49.89
N SER A 418 43.81 29.90 -50.87
CA SER A 418 43.28 29.96 -52.23
C SER A 418 43.76 28.75 -53.07
N PRO A 419 43.03 28.38 -54.14
CA PRO A 419 43.19 27.11 -54.85
C PRO A 419 44.09 27.23 -56.10
N ARG A 420 44.77 26.14 -56.49
CA ARG A 420 45.32 25.90 -57.85
C ARG A 420 45.87 24.47 -58.00
N PRO A 421 45.97 23.91 -59.22
CA PRO A 421 44.91 23.72 -60.21
C PRO A 421 44.82 22.26 -60.71
N LYS A 422 43.74 21.95 -61.44
CA LYS A 422 43.54 20.69 -62.17
C LYS A 422 44.54 20.57 -63.35
N HIS A 423 45.16 19.41 -63.51
CA HIS A 423 45.70 18.97 -64.79
C HIS A 423 44.97 17.70 -65.24
N SER A 424 44.32 17.81 -66.40
CA SER A 424 43.86 16.69 -67.23
C SER A 424 44.98 16.31 -68.19
N GLU A 425 45.22 15.02 -68.39
CA GLU A 425 45.65 14.41 -69.66
C GLU A 425 45.67 12.88 -69.51
N ARG A 426 44.75 12.19 -70.19
CA ARG A 426 44.93 11.41 -71.44
C ARG A 426 45.39 9.96 -71.20
N ARG A 427 44.43 9.04 -71.44
CA ARG A 427 44.62 7.65 -71.90
C ARG A 427 45.36 7.64 -73.27
N PRO A 428 46.08 6.57 -73.66
CA PRO A 428 45.39 5.38 -74.24
C PRO A 428 46.06 4.00 -74.09
N SER A 429 45.22 2.95 -74.22
CA SER A 429 45.38 1.63 -74.93
C SER A 429 46.60 0.73 -74.62
N ARG A 430 46.66 -0.62 -74.70
CA ARG A 430 45.84 -1.72 -75.26
C ARG A 430 46.54 -3.07 -74.92
N THR A 431 45.84 -4.20 -75.14
CA THR A 431 46.33 -5.61 -75.38
C THR A 431 46.86 -6.42 -74.18
N ASN A 432 46.70 -7.75 -74.03
CA ASN A 432 46.09 -8.81 -74.85
C ASN A 432 45.92 -10.12 -74.04
N ASN A 433 44.98 -10.95 -74.51
CA ASN A 433 45.00 -12.42 -74.65
C ASN A 433 44.70 -13.39 -73.49
N ASP A 434 43.49 -13.96 -73.59
CA ASP A 434 43.17 -15.32 -74.09
C ASP A 434 43.15 -16.59 -73.21
N TYR A 435 42.09 -17.34 -73.54
CA TYR A 435 41.84 -18.78 -73.60
C TYR A 435 41.07 -19.50 -72.48
N GLU A 436 39.84 -19.87 -72.87
CA GLU A 436 38.86 -20.79 -72.33
C GLU A 436 39.37 -22.24 -72.20
N LEU A 437 38.71 -23.04 -71.36
CA LEU A 437 38.20 -24.35 -71.79
C LEU A 437 37.02 -24.81 -70.91
N TYR A 438 35.83 -24.84 -71.54
CA TYR A 438 34.83 -25.94 -71.62
C TYR A 438 34.65 -26.91 -70.42
N GLN A 439 33.46 -27.38 -70.02
CA GLN A 439 32.10 -27.30 -70.58
C GLN A 439 31.10 -27.97 -69.59
N ARG A 440 29.84 -27.48 -69.58
CA ARG A 440 28.53 -28.19 -69.57
C ARG A 440 28.28 -29.39 -68.62
N SER A 441 27.08 -29.69 -68.13
CA SER A 441 25.74 -29.07 -68.03
C SER A 441 24.78 -30.18 -67.56
N LEU A 442 23.58 -29.78 -67.12
CA LEU A 442 22.38 -30.61 -66.86
C LEU A 442 22.45 -31.40 -65.54
N GLY A 443 21.41 -31.48 -64.72
CA GLY A 443 20.03 -31.01 -64.85
C GLY A 443 19.17 -31.77 -63.82
N GLN A 444 18.18 -31.07 -63.27
CA GLN A 444 16.88 -31.57 -62.80
C GLN A 444 16.79 -32.74 -61.77
N SER A 445 16.21 -32.38 -60.61
CA SER A 445 14.87 -32.81 -60.15
C SER A 445 14.69 -33.99 -59.17
N VAL A 446 13.78 -33.72 -58.22
CA VAL A 446 12.82 -34.57 -57.47
C VAL A 446 13.26 -35.45 -56.26
N SER A 447 12.43 -35.30 -55.21
CA SER A 447 11.87 -36.28 -54.26
C SER A 447 12.71 -36.98 -53.18
N GLU A 448 12.26 -36.71 -51.95
CA GLU A 448 11.77 -37.63 -50.91
C GLU A 448 12.70 -38.69 -50.27
N ASP A 449 12.73 -38.54 -48.95
CA ASP A 449 12.54 -39.54 -47.89
C ASP A 449 13.69 -40.36 -47.29
N SER A 450 13.48 -40.50 -45.97
CA SER A 450 13.84 -41.61 -45.08
C SER A 450 15.29 -41.76 -44.59
N ASP A 451 15.38 -41.53 -43.28
CA ASP A 451 15.83 -42.50 -42.27
C ASP A 451 17.31 -42.63 -41.83
N GLU A 452 17.40 -42.67 -40.48
CA GLU A 452 18.36 -43.33 -39.60
C GLU A 452 19.75 -42.69 -39.27
N ASP A 453 19.80 -42.21 -38.02
CA ASP A 453 20.96 -42.18 -37.08
C ASP A 453 21.49 -43.62 -36.83
N PRO A 454 22.60 -43.93 -36.10
CA PRO A 454 23.47 -43.09 -35.27
C PRO A 454 24.99 -43.48 -35.25
N MET A 455 25.74 -42.86 -34.31
CA MET A 455 26.95 -43.35 -33.60
C MET A 455 28.35 -42.82 -34.02
N LEU A 456 28.84 -41.85 -33.23
CA LEU A 456 30.11 -41.79 -32.44
C LEU A 456 31.48 -42.14 -33.10
N PRO A 457 32.65 -41.77 -32.52
CA PRO A 457 33.02 -40.67 -31.62
C PRO A 457 34.32 -39.91 -32.04
N LEU A 458 34.71 -38.95 -31.19
CA LEU A 458 35.93 -38.12 -31.15
C LEU A 458 37.28 -38.86 -31.34
N PRO A 459 38.37 -38.11 -31.58
CA PRO A 459 39.40 -38.14 -30.55
C PRO A 459 39.99 -36.79 -30.15
N VAL A 460 40.36 -36.80 -28.87
CA VAL A 460 41.09 -35.84 -28.06
C VAL A 460 42.57 -35.78 -28.47
N THR A 461 43.18 -34.59 -28.44
CA THR A 461 44.60 -34.43 -28.05
C THR A 461 44.82 -33.11 -27.31
N LYS A 462 45.44 -33.21 -26.12
CA LYS A 462 46.01 -32.14 -25.27
C LYS A 462 47.52 -31.92 -25.66
N PRO A 463 48.38 -31.25 -24.85
CA PRO A 463 48.56 -29.80 -24.72
C PRO A 463 50.05 -29.36 -24.84
N ALA A 464 50.33 -28.05 -24.92
CA ALA A 464 51.61 -27.47 -24.46
C ALA A 464 51.46 -25.95 -24.22
N GLY A 465 51.86 -25.43 -23.05
CA GLY A 465 51.94 -23.99 -22.73
C GLY A 465 53.34 -23.41 -23.03
N PRO A 466 53.82 -22.34 -22.37
CA PRO A 466 53.13 -21.26 -21.65
C PRO A 466 53.57 -19.83 -22.11
N ALA A 467 53.01 -18.81 -21.42
CA ALA A 467 53.47 -17.42 -21.28
C ALA A 467 53.02 -16.37 -22.32
N TYR A 468 52.08 -15.51 -21.92
CA TYR A 468 52.33 -14.06 -21.70
C TYR A 468 51.15 -13.43 -20.95
N SER A 469 51.43 -12.78 -19.82
CA SER A 469 50.43 -12.03 -19.06
C SER A 469 50.04 -10.76 -19.80
N SER A 470 48.74 -10.55 -20.05
CA SER A 470 48.20 -9.22 -20.32
C SER A 470 46.89 -9.00 -19.57
N LYS A 471 46.74 -7.77 -19.10
CA LYS A 471 45.78 -7.29 -18.10
C LYS A 471 44.33 -7.59 -18.48
N PHE A 472 43.62 -8.20 -17.53
CA PHE A 472 42.18 -8.43 -17.52
C PHE A 472 41.42 -7.08 -17.56
N ARG A 473 40.69 -6.79 -18.65
CA ARG A 473 39.54 -5.86 -18.67
C ARG A 473 38.29 -6.69 -18.92
N GLY A 474 37.82 -7.36 -17.88
CA GLY A 474 36.56 -8.12 -17.92
C GLY A 474 35.35 -7.17 -17.91
N ARG A 475 34.58 -7.18 -19.00
CA ARG A 475 33.17 -6.75 -19.00
C ARG A 475 32.38 -7.75 -18.16
N PHE A 476 31.77 -7.32 -17.06
CA PHE A 476 30.73 -8.12 -16.41
C PHE A 476 29.49 -8.11 -17.30
N SER A 477 29.16 -9.28 -17.86
CA SER A 477 27.93 -9.55 -18.60
C SER A 477 27.34 -10.82 -18.04
N SER A 478 26.30 -10.71 -17.21
CA SER A 478 25.53 -11.87 -16.77
C SER A 478 24.50 -12.22 -17.84
N SER A 479 24.60 -13.43 -18.40
CA SER A 479 23.59 -13.98 -19.32
C SER A 479 22.89 -15.15 -18.66
N TRP A 480 21.56 -15.11 -18.64
CA TRP A 480 20.71 -16.17 -18.12
C TRP A 480 19.99 -16.85 -19.29
N VAL A 481 19.92 -18.17 -19.25
CA VAL A 481 19.27 -18.99 -20.28
C VAL A 481 18.12 -19.73 -19.61
N PHE A 482 16.93 -19.65 -20.20
CA PHE A 482 15.75 -20.37 -19.72
C PHE A 482 14.93 -20.93 -20.88
N TYR A 483 14.04 -21.86 -20.56
CA TYR A 483 13.26 -22.63 -21.51
C TYR A 483 11.76 -22.33 -21.31
N LEU A 484 11.09 -21.95 -22.41
CA LEU A 484 9.64 -21.81 -22.54
C LEU A 484 9.25 -22.56 -23.84
N PRO A 485 8.06 -23.17 -23.91
CA PRO A 485 7.86 -24.54 -24.40
C PRO A 485 8.66 -24.83 -25.69
N GLY A 486 9.72 -25.62 -25.55
CA GLY A 486 10.54 -26.14 -26.65
C GLY A 486 11.54 -25.19 -27.30
N ARG A 487 11.63 -23.90 -26.92
CA ARG A 487 12.63 -22.97 -27.48
C ARG A 487 13.56 -22.39 -26.41
N ARG A 488 14.87 -22.59 -26.62
CA ARG A 488 15.94 -21.99 -25.83
C ARG A 488 15.95 -20.47 -26.02
N ARG A 489 15.74 -19.70 -24.96
CA ARG A 489 15.84 -18.23 -24.97
C ARG A 489 17.01 -17.78 -24.08
N ARG A 490 17.77 -16.79 -24.56
CA ARG A 490 18.88 -16.17 -23.83
C ARG A 490 18.54 -14.71 -23.60
N ILE A 491 18.56 -14.26 -22.35
CA ILE A 491 18.53 -12.84 -22.01
C ILE A 491 19.93 -12.46 -21.52
N SER A 492 20.54 -11.49 -22.19
CA SER A 492 21.80 -10.87 -21.78
C SER A 492 21.50 -9.46 -21.27
N LEU A 493 21.72 -9.23 -19.98
CA LEU A 493 21.66 -7.88 -19.42
C LEU A 493 23.02 -7.23 -19.64
N SER A 494 23.15 -6.41 -20.68
CA SER A 494 24.28 -5.50 -20.81
C SER A 494 23.97 -4.24 -20.03
N LEU A 495 24.61 -4.03 -18.88
CA LEU A 495 24.71 -2.69 -18.29
C LEU A 495 25.19 -1.74 -19.39
N PRO A 496 24.46 -0.65 -19.72
CA PRO A 496 24.89 0.30 -20.73
C PRO A 496 26.03 1.13 -20.13
N CYS A 497 27.22 0.52 -20.08
CA CYS A 497 28.43 1.23 -19.79
C CYS A 497 28.75 2.06 -21.03
N SER A 498 28.32 3.32 -21.00
CA SER A 498 28.88 4.47 -21.71
C SER A 498 29.66 4.12 -22.98
N LYS A 499 28.94 3.86 -24.07
CA LYS A 499 29.44 4.15 -25.42
C LYS A 499 28.66 5.30 -26.04
N ALA A 500 28.47 6.37 -25.26
CA ALA A 500 28.13 7.69 -25.78
C ALA A 500 29.43 8.45 -26.07
N ASN A 501 30.21 7.98 -27.06
CA ASN A 501 31.30 8.76 -27.62
C ASN A 501 31.07 8.96 -29.13
N ARG A 502 29.82 9.31 -29.49
CA ARG A 502 29.45 9.82 -30.82
C ARG A 502 28.92 11.24 -30.66
N ARG A 503 29.77 12.19 -31.10
CA ARG A 503 29.52 13.62 -31.39
C ARG A 503 28.35 14.26 -30.61
N VAL A 504 28.69 14.77 -29.43
CA VAL A 504 27.82 15.45 -28.46
C VAL A 504 27.30 16.82 -28.94
N HIS A 505 27.55 17.23 -30.20
CA HIS A 505 27.17 18.55 -30.73
C HIS A 505 25.89 18.57 -31.60
N GLU A 506 25.33 17.42 -31.98
CA GLU A 506 24.16 17.35 -32.89
C GLU A 506 22.81 17.05 -32.21
N VAL A 507 22.82 16.74 -30.91
CA VAL A 507 21.59 16.44 -30.17
C VAL A 507 21.01 17.77 -29.69
N GLY A 508 19.98 18.27 -30.37
CA GLY A 508 19.29 19.50 -29.99
C GLY A 508 18.79 19.47 -28.53
N LEU A 509 18.65 20.65 -27.91
CA LEU A 509 18.27 20.86 -26.50
C LEU A 509 17.19 19.89 -26.01
N LEU A 510 16.08 19.81 -26.75
CA LEU A 510 14.93 18.96 -26.39
C LEU A 510 15.29 17.47 -26.40
N ARG A 511 16.02 17.00 -27.43
CA ARG A 511 16.41 15.59 -27.54
C ARG A 511 17.40 15.19 -26.44
N GLY A 512 18.31 16.09 -26.07
CA GLY A 512 19.23 15.89 -24.94
C GLY A 512 18.48 15.83 -23.61
N PHE A 513 17.60 16.79 -23.37
CA PHE A 513 16.75 16.84 -22.17
C PHE A 513 15.90 15.58 -21.99
N PHE A 514 15.17 15.14 -23.02
CA PHE A 514 14.34 13.92 -22.93
C PHE A 514 15.18 12.66 -22.75
N SER A 515 16.35 12.58 -23.39
CA SER A 515 17.27 11.46 -23.17
C SER A 515 17.71 11.41 -21.71
N ASP A 516 18.10 12.54 -21.12
CA ASP A 516 18.54 12.61 -19.73
C ASP A 516 17.40 12.32 -18.74
N MET A 517 16.18 12.78 -19.03
CA MET A 517 14.98 12.46 -18.24
C MET A 517 14.73 10.96 -18.17
N VAL A 518 14.76 10.26 -19.31
CA VAL A 518 14.60 8.79 -19.36
C VAL A 518 15.74 8.11 -18.61
N ASP A 519 16.96 8.60 -18.82
CA ASP A 519 18.16 8.11 -18.18
C ASP A 519 18.09 8.21 -16.65
N VAL A 520 17.56 9.31 -16.10
CA VAL A 520 17.37 9.50 -14.65
C VAL A 520 16.18 8.70 -14.11
N ALA A 521 15.11 8.54 -14.89
CA ALA A 521 13.85 7.95 -14.41
C ALA A 521 13.87 6.42 -14.33
N TRP A 522 14.54 5.71 -15.23
CA TRP A 522 14.44 4.24 -15.25
C TRP A 522 15.00 3.54 -13.99
N PRO A 523 16.12 3.97 -13.35
CA PRO A 523 16.62 3.30 -12.16
C PRO A 523 15.70 3.38 -10.94
N PRO A 524 15.15 4.55 -10.53
CA PRO A 524 14.21 4.62 -9.42
C PRO A 524 12.87 3.94 -9.72
N LEU A 525 12.41 3.94 -10.99
CA LEU A 525 11.23 3.16 -11.37
C LEU A 525 11.48 1.65 -11.21
N LEU A 526 12.68 1.16 -11.58
CA LEU A 526 13.06 -0.22 -11.32
C LEU A 526 13.12 -0.51 -9.82
N ALA A 527 13.70 0.38 -9.02
CA ALA A 527 13.73 0.24 -7.57
C ALA A 527 12.31 0.19 -6.96
N PHE A 528 11.41 1.06 -7.42
CA PHE A 528 9.99 1.04 -7.04
C PHE A 528 9.34 -0.29 -7.40
N CYS A 529 9.52 -0.78 -8.63
CA CYS A 529 8.95 -2.05 -9.06
C CYS A 529 9.49 -3.23 -8.24
N ILE A 530 10.78 -3.23 -7.91
CA ILE A 530 11.38 -4.25 -7.03
C ILE A 530 10.77 -4.17 -5.63
N ALA A 531 10.67 -2.97 -5.04
CA ALA A 531 10.07 -2.79 -3.72
C ALA A 531 8.59 -3.22 -3.70
N ALA A 532 7.83 -2.86 -4.73
CA ALA A 532 6.44 -3.28 -4.90
C ALA A 532 6.33 -4.80 -5.03
N TRP A 533 7.19 -5.43 -5.85
CA TRP A 533 7.23 -6.89 -6.00
C TRP A 533 7.56 -7.61 -4.69
N CYS A 534 8.54 -7.10 -3.93
CA CYS A 534 8.88 -7.65 -2.62
C CYS A 534 7.70 -7.54 -1.64
N THR A 535 6.94 -6.45 -1.68
CA THR A 535 5.75 -6.26 -0.84
C THR A 535 4.66 -7.29 -1.16
N THR A 536 4.53 -7.73 -2.41
CA THR A 536 3.45 -8.65 -2.83
C THR A 536 3.79 -10.13 -2.70
N HIS A 537 5.05 -10.48 -2.38
CA HIS A 537 5.53 -11.87 -2.33
C HIS A 537 6.18 -12.24 -0.98
N VAL A 538 5.97 -11.42 0.05
CA VAL A 538 6.34 -11.64 1.45
C VAL A 538 5.06 -11.61 2.26
#